data_AF-A0A950TLP3-F1
#
_entry.id   AF-A0A950TLP3-F1
#
_cell.length_a   1.000
_cell.length_b   1.000
_cell.length_c   1.000
_cell.angle_alpha   90.00
_cell.angle_beta   90.00
_cell.angle_gamma   90.00
#
_symmetry.space_group_name_H-M   'P 1'
#
loop_
_entity.id
_entity.type
_entity.pdbx_description
1 polymer ?
#
loop_
_entity_poly.entity_id
_entity_poly.type
_entity_poly.pdbx_seq_one_letter_code
_entity_poly.pdbx_strand_id
1 'polypeptide(L)'
;DHDTSGLDIRIMDVKDAMTETLTRAREGKDTISVTGNVLRDYLTDLFPILELGTSAKMLSIVPLMNGGGLFETGAGGSAPKHIEQFLHEGYLRWDSLGEFLATQASFEHLAQTQGNKRAQVLADALDAANAKFLENDRSPARKVGKLDNRGSHFYLAMYWAEALAAQTADAEMAAVFAPVAEAMEQNEAKINDELIAAQGKTQDVAGYYHPDASKAYAAMRPSPTLNRIIDAM
;
A
#
# COMPACT_ATOMS: atom_id res chain seq x y z
N ASP A 1 -32.74 -0.03 -15.18
CA ASP A 1 -31.57 0.25 -16.04
C ASP A 1 -30.45 -0.77 -15.93
N HIS A 2 -30.40 -1.61 -14.88
CA HIS A 2 -29.40 -2.67 -14.72
C HIS A 2 -30.07 -4.04 -14.51
N ASP A 3 -29.38 -5.11 -14.88
CA ASP A 3 -29.76 -6.48 -14.52
C ASP A 3 -29.33 -6.78 -13.08
N THR A 4 -30.29 -7.11 -12.22
CA THR A 4 -30.07 -7.42 -10.80
C THR A 4 -30.42 -8.88 -10.48
N SER A 5 -30.49 -9.74 -11.49
CA SER A 5 -30.84 -11.15 -11.32
C SER A 5 -29.82 -11.84 -10.41
N GLY A 6 -30.31 -12.47 -9.33
CA GLY A 6 -29.46 -13.16 -8.35
C GLY A 6 -28.80 -12.26 -7.31
N LEU A 7 -29.04 -10.94 -7.32
CA LEU A 7 -28.54 -10.02 -6.29
C LEU A 7 -29.54 -9.85 -5.14
N ASP A 8 -29.04 -9.74 -3.90
CA ASP A 8 -29.83 -9.38 -2.71
C ASP A 8 -29.60 -7.90 -2.39
N ILE A 9 -30.51 -7.03 -2.83
CA ILE A 9 -30.44 -5.58 -2.67
C ILE A 9 -31.65 -5.12 -1.87
N ARG A 10 -31.41 -4.43 -0.76
CA ARG A 10 -32.46 -3.98 0.17
C ARG A 10 -32.27 -2.51 0.51
N ILE A 11 -33.39 -1.82 0.73
CA ILE A 11 -33.41 -0.46 1.26
C ILE A 11 -33.97 -0.54 2.67
N MET A 12 -33.21 -0.06 3.64
CA MET A 12 -33.54 -0.16 5.07
C MET A 12 -33.24 1.17 5.76
N ASP A 13 -33.96 1.46 6.84
CA ASP A 13 -33.58 2.55 7.73
C ASP A 13 -32.20 2.30 8.34
N VAL A 14 -31.44 3.37 8.61
CA VAL A 14 -30.04 3.31 9.08
C VAL A 14 -29.86 2.37 10.26
N LYS A 15 -30.80 2.38 11.21
CA LYS A 15 -30.77 1.53 12.41
C LYS A 15 -30.91 0.05 12.07
N ASP A 16 -31.80 -0.28 11.15
CA ASP A 16 -32.08 -1.67 10.78
C ASP A 16 -30.95 -2.22 9.89
N ALA A 17 -30.43 -1.40 8.97
CA ALA A 17 -29.26 -1.72 8.16
C ALA A 17 -28.02 -2.02 9.03
N MET A 18 -27.77 -1.19 10.05
CA MET A 18 -26.68 -1.41 11.01
C MET A 18 -26.89 -2.72 11.81
N THR A 19 -28.11 -2.99 12.25
CA THR A 19 -28.43 -4.21 13.00
C THR A 19 -28.21 -5.49 12.17
N GLU A 20 -28.64 -5.48 10.91
CA GLU A 20 -28.42 -6.58 9.96
C GLU A 20 -26.92 -6.77 9.69
N THR A 21 -26.21 -5.66 9.40
CA THR A 21 -24.77 -5.68 9.10
C THR A 21 -23.98 -6.28 10.27
N LEU A 22 -24.25 -5.85 11.50
CA LEU A 22 -23.58 -6.37 12.69
C LEU A 22 -23.94 -7.85 12.97
N THR A 23 -25.18 -8.24 12.72
CA THR A 23 -25.60 -9.66 12.84
C THR A 23 -24.81 -10.52 11.86
N ARG A 24 -24.77 -10.14 10.58
CA ARG A 24 -24.05 -10.86 9.52
C ARG A 24 -22.53 -10.89 9.77
N ALA A 25 -21.93 -9.77 10.16
CA ALA A 25 -20.51 -9.69 10.47
C ALA A 25 -20.11 -10.65 11.61
N ARG A 26 -20.94 -10.78 12.64
CA ARG A 26 -20.72 -11.76 13.74
C ARG A 26 -20.83 -13.21 13.29
N GLU A 27 -21.54 -13.47 12.20
CA GLU A 27 -21.63 -14.79 11.56
C GLU A 27 -20.51 -15.02 10.52
N GLY A 28 -19.57 -14.08 10.36
CA GLY A 28 -18.50 -14.16 9.36
C GLY A 28 -19.01 -13.94 7.93
N LYS A 29 -20.09 -13.17 7.76
CA LYS A 29 -20.68 -12.84 6.46
C LYS A 29 -20.53 -11.35 6.15
N ASP A 30 -20.33 -11.05 4.88
CA ASP A 30 -20.11 -9.68 4.41
C ASP A 30 -21.40 -8.96 4.04
N THR A 31 -21.38 -7.62 4.12
CA THR A 31 -22.49 -6.75 3.69
C THR A 31 -21.93 -5.46 3.11
N ILE A 32 -22.36 -5.08 1.90
CA ILE A 32 -22.00 -3.77 1.31
C ILE A 32 -22.96 -2.71 1.84
N SER A 33 -22.42 -1.62 2.39
CA SER A 33 -23.21 -0.44 2.78
C SER A 33 -23.18 0.62 1.68
N VAL A 34 -24.35 0.99 1.16
CA VAL A 34 -24.51 2.08 0.17
C VAL A 34 -25.17 3.25 0.88
N THR A 35 -24.44 4.35 1.07
CA THR A 35 -24.86 5.43 1.97
C THR A 35 -24.62 6.83 1.37
N GLY A 36 -25.19 7.85 2.03
CA GLY A 36 -24.88 9.26 1.74
C GLY A 36 -23.55 9.72 2.34
N ASN A 37 -23.12 10.94 2.01
CA ASN A 37 -21.75 11.41 2.26
C ASN A 37 -21.30 11.37 3.74
N VAL A 38 -22.17 11.73 4.68
CA VAL A 38 -21.82 11.71 6.12
C VAL A 38 -21.65 10.28 6.63
N LEU A 39 -22.55 9.37 6.24
CA LEU A 39 -22.46 7.97 6.66
C LEU A 39 -21.28 7.25 5.99
N ARG A 40 -20.93 7.60 4.75
CA ARG A 40 -19.70 7.13 4.10
C ARG A 40 -18.51 7.37 5.04
N ASP A 41 -18.33 8.61 5.48
CA ASP A 41 -17.23 9.01 6.34
C ASP A 41 -17.18 8.19 7.65
N TYR A 42 -18.32 8.07 8.33
CA TYR A 42 -18.39 7.36 9.61
C TYR A 42 -18.15 5.86 9.47
N LEU A 43 -18.73 5.24 8.44
CA LEU A 43 -18.65 3.79 8.27
C LEU A 43 -17.28 3.34 7.77
N THR A 44 -16.60 4.16 6.95
CA THR A 44 -15.23 3.88 6.51
C THR A 44 -14.18 4.05 7.61
N ASP A 45 -14.51 4.68 8.74
CA ASP A 45 -13.70 4.59 9.95
C ASP A 45 -14.15 3.43 10.85
N LEU A 46 -15.45 3.32 11.13
CA LEU A 46 -15.99 2.39 12.13
C LEU A 46 -15.62 0.93 11.86
N PHE A 47 -15.95 0.41 10.68
CA PHE A 47 -15.77 -1.02 10.37
C PHE A 47 -14.29 -1.39 10.22
N PRO A 48 -13.46 -0.64 9.47
CA PRO A 48 -12.03 -0.92 9.38
C PRO A 48 -11.31 -0.88 10.73
N ILE A 49 -11.69 0.02 11.65
CA ILE A 49 -11.13 0.01 13.01
C ILE A 49 -11.51 -1.26 13.76
N LEU A 50 -12.76 -1.73 13.64
CA LEU A 50 -13.21 -2.96 14.31
C LEU A 50 -12.57 -4.23 13.71
N GLU A 51 -12.36 -4.26 12.40
CA GLU A 51 -11.89 -5.43 11.67
C GLU A 51 -10.36 -5.51 11.61
N LEU A 52 -9.69 -4.37 11.39
CA LEU A 52 -8.24 -4.30 11.11
C LEU A 52 -7.46 -3.55 12.19
N GLY A 53 -8.14 -2.97 13.19
CA GLY A 53 -7.52 -2.14 14.23
C GLY A 53 -7.09 -0.76 13.74
N THR A 54 -7.38 -0.39 12.49
CA THR A 54 -7.06 0.91 11.89
C THR A 54 -7.88 1.15 10.61
N SER A 55 -8.23 2.41 10.31
CA SER A 55 -8.83 2.81 9.04
C SER A 55 -7.81 3.21 7.96
N ALA A 56 -6.52 3.18 8.27
CA ALA A 56 -5.45 3.54 7.32
C ALA A 56 -5.14 2.45 6.29
N LYS A 57 -5.68 1.24 6.47
CA LYS A 57 -5.39 0.04 5.65
C LYS A 57 -6.57 -0.33 4.77
N MET A 58 -7.02 0.62 3.94
CA MET A 58 -8.22 0.47 3.13
C MET A 58 -7.97 0.87 1.67
N LEU A 59 -8.67 0.22 0.74
CA LEU A 59 -8.83 0.72 -0.61
C LEU A 59 -9.88 1.84 -0.62
N SER A 60 -9.53 3.01 -1.13
CA SER A 60 -10.45 4.13 -1.36
C SER A 60 -10.42 4.50 -2.85
N ILE A 61 -11.42 4.01 -3.59
CA ILE A 61 -11.52 4.16 -5.05
C ILE A 61 -12.69 5.09 -5.36
N VAL A 62 -12.43 6.11 -6.16
CA VAL A 62 -13.42 7.07 -6.64
C VAL A 62 -13.51 6.95 -8.17
N PRO A 63 -14.51 6.23 -8.70
CA PRO A 63 -14.80 6.21 -10.14
C PRO A 63 -15.25 7.63 -10.57
N LEU A 64 -14.46 8.28 -11.41
CA LEU A 64 -14.77 9.62 -11.90
C LEU A 64 -15.91 9.56 -12.92
N MET A 65 -16.80 10.55 -12.91
CA MET A 65 -17.98 10.60 -13.79
C MET A 65 -17.62 10.51 -15.29
N ASN A 66 -16.44 11.00 -15.68
CA ASN A 66 -15.95 10.98 -17.05
C ASN A 66 -15.16 9.70 -17.41
N GLY A 67 -15.29 8.63 -16.63
CA GLY A 67 -14.69 7.32 -16.89
C GLY A 67 -13.24 7.13 -16.41
N GLY A 68 -12.66 8.13 -15.74
CA GLY A 68 -11.36 8.00 -15.07
C GLY A 68 -11.46 7.37 -13.68
N GLY A 69 -10.32 7.13 -13.04
CA GLY A 69 -10.24 6.65 -11.66
C GLY A 69 -9.39 7.58 -10.79
N LEU A 70 -9.83 7.81 -9.56
CA LEU A 70 -9.04 8.42 -8.49
C LEU A 70 -8.87 7.38 -7.37
N PHE A 71 -7.64 7.17 -6.92
CA PHE A 71 -7.29 6.14 -5.94
C PHE A 71 -6.62 6.82 -4.75
N GLU A 72 -7.37 6.97 -3.66
CA GLU A 72 -6.84 7.56 -2.43
C GLU A 72 -6.11 6.48 -1.62
N THR A 73 -4.93 6.82 -1.11
CA THR A 73 -4.06 5.89 -0.39
C THR A 73 -4.44 5.72 1.08
N GLY A 74 -5.48 6.41 1.54
CA GLY A 74 -5.99 6.38 2.91
C GLY A 74 -6.83 7.60 3.25
N ALA A 75 -7.63 7.50 4.31
CA ALA A 75 -8.54 8.56 4.76
C ALA A 75 -7.95 9.48 5.87
N GLY A 76 -6.72 9.22 6.30
CA GLY A 76 -6.06 9.92 7.41
C GLY A 76 -5.33 11.21 7.01
N GLY A 77 -4.81 11.94 8.01
CA GLY A 77 -3.92 13.08 7.80
C GLY A 77 -2.45 12.68 7.58
N SER A 78 -1.58 13.67 7.36
CA SER A 78 -0.15 13.48 7.04
C SER A 78 0.78 13.19 8.25
N ALA A 79 0.21 12.86 9.40
CA ALA A 79 0.91 12.39 10.61
C ALA A 79 2.18 13.20 11.02
N PRO A 80 2.07 14.46 11.48
CA PRO A 80 3.23 15.31 11.83
C PRO A 80 4.18 14.70 12.88
N LYS A 81 3.66 13.88 13.81
CA LYS A 81 4.45 13.15 14.81
C LYS A 81 5.34 12.04 14.23
N HIS A 82 5.08 11.60 13.00
CA HIS A 82 5.97 10.67 12.29
C HIS A 82 7.20 11.42 11.79
N ILE A 83 7.01 12.64 11.29
CA ILE A 83 8.10 13.51 10.84
C ILE A 83 8.97 13.95 12.03
N GLU A 84 8.38 14.29 13.18
CA GLU A 84 9.15 14.60 14.39
C GLU A 84 10.10 13.45 14.79
N GLN A 85 9.62 12.20 14.76
CA GLN A 85 10.47 11.04 15.05
C GLN A 85 11.56 10.87 13.98
N PHE A 86 11.21 11.03 12.70
CA PHE A 86 12.18 10.92 11.61
C PHE A 86 13.30 11.95 11.74
N LEU A 87 12.97 13.21 12.05
CA LEU A 87 13.96 14.27 12.21
C LEU A 87 14.87 14.02 13.43
N HIS A 88 14.34 13.50 14.54
CA HIS A 88 15.13 13.29 15.75
C HIS A 88 15.93 11.99 15.74
N GLU A 89 15.31 10.90 15.29
CA GLU A 89 15.83 9.52 15.44
C GLU A 89 16.07 8.83 14.09
N GLY A 90 15.78 9.48 12.96
CA GLY A 90 15.95 8.86 11.64
C GLY A 90 15.09 7.63 11.43
N TYR A 91 13.91 7.57 12.06
CA TYR A 91 12.98 6.45 11.98
C TYR A 91 11.60 6.92 11.51
N LEU A 92 11.11 6.35 10.39
CA LEU A 92 9.80 6.70 9.85
C LEU A 92 8.82 5.54 10.03
N ARG A 93 7.84 5.71 10.92
CA ARG A 93 6.79 4.69 11.21
C ARG A 93 5.50 4.84 10.40
N TRP A 94 5.56 5.57 9.29
CA TRP A 94 4.43 5.69 8.36
C TRP A 94 4.23 4.37 7.62
N ASP A 95 3.01 3.84 7.63
CA ASP A 95 2.65 2.60 6.95
C ASP A 95 2.13 2.91 5.53
N SER A 96 2.85 2.47 4.51
CA SER A 96 2.54 2.73 3.10
C SER A 96 1.62 1.67 2.48
N LEU A 97 1.03 0.75 3.25
CA LEU A 97 0.16 -0.30 2.71
C LEU A 97 -0.96 0.26 1.81
N GLY A 98 -1.60 1.36 2.21
CA GLY A 98 -2.64 1.99 1.40
C GLY A 98 -2.13 2.55 0.06
N GLU A 99 -0.86 2.97 -0.01
CA GLU A 99 -0.22 3.37 -1.28
C GLU A 99 -0.02 2.17 -2.20
N PHE A 100 0.35 1.01 -1.64
CA PHE A 100 0.57 -0.21 -2.40
C PHE A 100 -0.74 -0.76 -2.97
N LEU A 101 -1.79 -0.76 -2.15
CA LEU A 101 -3.14 -1.17 -2.55
C LEU A 101 -3.72 -0.22 -3.62
N ALA A 102 -3.60 1.10 -3.42
CA ALA A 102 -4.05 2.08 -4.40
C ALA A 102 -3.30 1.97 -5.74
N THR A 103 -1.99 1.67 -5.71
CA THR A 103 -1.18 1.47 -6.92
C THR A 103 -1.62 0.22 -7.68
N GLN A 104 -1.90 -0.89 -6.98
CA GLN A 104 -2.45 -2.10 -7.59
C GLN A 104 -3.79 -1.83 -8.27
N ALA A 105 -4.72 -1.18 -7.57
CA ALA A 105 -6.03 -0.82 -8.13
C ALA A 105 -5.91 0.13 -9.34
N SER A 106 -4.94 1.06 -9.31
CA SER A 106 -4.65 1.94 -10.43
C SER A 106 -4.17 1.19 -11.68
N PHE A 107 -3.31 0.18 -11.53
CA PHE A 107 -2.87 -0.65 -12.66
C PHE A 107 -4.01 -1.51 -13.20
N GLU A 108 -4.84 -2.08 -12.33
CA GLU A 108 -6.01 -2.85 -12.74
C GLU A 108 -7.00 -1.98 -13.53
N HIS A 109 -7.28 -0.76 -13.05
CA HIS A 109 -8.14 0.18 -13.77
C HIS A 109 -7.57 0.52 -15.16
N LEU A 110 -6.26 0.75 -15.28
CA LEU A 110 -5.59 0.99 -16.56
C LEU A 110 -5.74 -0.22 -17.50
N ALA A 111 -5.59 -1.44 -16.97
CA ALA A 111 -5.75 -2.67 -17.73
C ALA A 111 -7.18 -2.83 -18.27
N GLN A 112 -8.18 -2.62 -17.41
CA GLN A 112 -9.59 -2.81 -17.75
C GLN A 112 -10.11 -1.73 -18.70
N THR A 113 -9.76 -0.47 -18.48
CA THR A 113 -10.30 0.66 -19.25
C THR A 113 -9.57 0.91 -20.57
N GLN A 114 -8.29 0.56 -20.65
CA GLN A 114 -7.47 0.79 -21.86
C GLN A 114 -6.99 -0.49 -22.53
N GLY A 115 -7.36 -1.67 -22.01
CA GLY A 115 -6.90 -2.95 -22.54
C GLY A 115 -5.40 -3.18 -22.37
N ASN A 116 -4.76 -2.52 -21.39
CA ASN A 116 -3.32 -2.61 -21.16
C ASN A 116 -2.94 -3.92 -20.45
N LYS A 117 -2.56 -4.93 -21.23
CA LYS A 117 -2.18 -6.25 -20.72
C LYS A 117 -0.99 -6.22 -19.76
N ARG A 118 0.02 -5.36 -20.00
CA ARG A 118 1.17 -5.24 -19.11
C ARG A 118 0.79 -4.62 -17.77
N ALA A 119 -0.17 -3.69 -17.76
CA ALA A 119 -0.72 -3.17 -16.52
C ALA A 119 -1.44 -4.26 -15.70
N GLN A 120 -2.14 -5.21 -16.37
CA GLN A 120 -2.72 -6.35 -15.66
C GLN A 120 -1.64 -7.20 -14.99
N VAL A 121 -0.56 -7.53 -15.70
CA VAL A 121 0.57 -8.30 -15.12
C VAL A 121 1.18 -7.58 -13.92
N LEU A 122 1.36 -6.25 -14.00
CA LEU A 122 1.84 -5.44 -12.88
C LEU A 122 0.86 -5.48 -11.68
N ALA A 123 -0.44 -5.37 -11.93
CA ALA A 123 -1.48 -5.42 -10.90
C ALA A 123 -1.51 -6.79 -10.20
N ASP A 124 -1.55 -7.88 -10.98
CA ASP A 124 -1.62 -9.26 -10.46
C ASP A 124 -0.37 -9.59 -9.62
N ALA A 125 0.81 -9.18 -10.10
CA ALA A 125 2.05 -9.40 -9.36
C ALA A 125 2.13 -8.52 -8.09
N LEU A 126 1.59 -7.30 -8.11
CA LEU A 126 1.56 -6.43 -6.93
C LEU A 126 0.55 -6.93 -5.89
N ASP A 127 -0.57 -7.51 -6.32
CA ASP A 127 -1.54 -8.17 -5.43
C ASP A 127 -0.88 -9.34 -4.69
N ALA A 128 -0.17 -10.21 -5.42
CA ALA A 128 0.61 -11.30 -4.81
C ALA A 128 1.69 -10.78 -3.85
N ALA A 129 2.36 -9.68 -4.19
CA ALA A 129 3.35 -9.05 -3.33
C ALA A 129 2.74 -8.45 -2.06
N ASN A 130 1.57 -7.81 -2.15
CA ASN A 130 0.82 -7.29 -1.01
C ASN A 130 0.38 -8.41 -0.06
N ALA A 131 -0.11 -9.53 -0.59
CA ALA A 131 -0.45 -10.71 0.20
C ALA A 131 0.78 -11.25 0.95
N LYS A 132 1.90 -11.48 0.24
CA LYS A 132 3.15 -11.95 0.85
C LYS A 132 3.72 -10.95 1.86
N PHE A 133 3.58 -9.64 1.62
CA PHE A 133 3.98 -8.57 2.53
C PHE A 133 3.22 -8.62 3.86
N LEU A 134 1.90 -8.85 3.80
CA LEU A 134 1.04 -8.97 4.98
C LEU A 134 1.28 -10.28 5.73
N GLU A 135 1.39 -11.41 5.02
CA GLU A 135 1.67 -12.72 5.61
C GLU A 135 2.99 -12.75 6.39
N ASN A 136 4.01 -12.03 5.92
CA ASN A 136 5.32 -11.95 6.55
C ASN A 136 5.49 -10.76 7.51
N ASP A 137 4.41 -10.04 7.82
CA ASP A 137 4.40 -8.88 8.73
C ASP A 137 5.50 -7.85 8.41
N ARG A 138 5.64 -7.50 7.13
CA ARG A 138 6.68 -6.55 6.65
C ARG A 138 6.28 -5.08 6.75
N SER A 139 5.25 -4.78 7.55
CA SER A 139 4.87 -3.40 7.89
C SER A 139 5.95 -2.72 8.76
N PRO A 140 6.05 -1.38 8.75
CA PRO A 140 6.96 -0.67 9.65
C PRO A 140 6.68 -1.05 11.11
N ALA A 141 7.74 -1.41 11.83
CA ALA A 141 7.63 -1.57 13.26
C ALA A 141 7.41 -0.18 13.92
N ARG A 142 7.27 -0.18 15.25
CA ARG A 142 7.14 1.06 16.04
C ARG A 142 8.35 1.30 16.94
N LYS A 143 9.54 0.83 16.52
CA LYS A 143 10.74 0.85 17.36
C LYS A 143 12.02 0.99 16.52
N VAL A 144 12.87 1.94 16.90
CA VAL A 144 14.23 2.11 16.34
C VAL A 144 15.05 0.82 16.45
N GLY A 145 15.82 0.52 15.42
CA GLY A 145 16.58 -0.72 15.26
C GLY A 145 15.75 -1.87 14.67
N LYS A 146 14.52 -1.60 14.24
CA LYS A 146 13.66 -2.54 13.50
C LYS A 146 13.29 -1.95 12.15
N LEU A 147 12.57 -2.71 11.34
CA LEU A 147 12.07 -2.26 10.05
C LEU A 147 11.27 -0.96 10.22
N ASP A 148 11.54 0.03 9.38
CA ASP A 148 10.74 1.26 9.27
C ASP A 148 10.13 1.33 7.85
N ASN A 149 9.53 2.47 7.49
CA ASN A 149 8.92 2.69 6.17
C ASN A 149 9.86 2.35 4.99
N ARG A 150 11.15 2.69 5.07
CA ARG A 150 12.10 2.42 3.97
C ARG A 150 12.35 0.92 3.82
N GLY A 151 12.42 0.21 4.96
CA GLY A 151 12.50 -1.25 4.98
C GLY A 151 11.25 -1.93 4.42
N SER A 152 10.06 -1.42 4.72
CA SER A 152 8.82 -1.99 4.17
C SER A 152 8.73 -1.82 2.65
N HIS A 153 9.20 -0.68 2.12
CA HIS A 153 9.30 -0.44 0.67
C HIS A 153 10.27 -1.42 0.00
N PHE A 154 11.41 -1.71 0.62
CA PHE A 154 12.34 -2.74 0.12
C PHE A 154 11.67 -4.11 0.01
N TYR A 155 10.99 -4.57 1.06
CA TYR A 155 10.32 -5.87 1.04
C TYR A 155 9.21 -5.96 0.00
N LEU A 156 8.41 -4.91 -0.16
CA LEU A 156 7.41 -4.88 -1.23
C LEU A 156 8.08 -4.98 -2.61
N ALA A 157 9.13 -4.19 -2.86
CA ALA A 157 9.83 -4.22 -4.15
C ALA A 157 10.42 -5.60 -4.46
N MET A 158 11.00 -6.26 -3.45
CA MET A 158 11.53 -7.61 -3.58
C MET A 158 10.43 -8.64 -3.91
N TYR A 159 9.32 -8.64 -3.17
CA TYR A 159 8.20 -9.55 -3.42
C TYR A 159 7.51 -9.28 -4.75
N TRP A 160 7.45 -8.03 -5.18
CA TRP A 160 6.89 -7.67 -6.48
C TRP A 160 7.79 -8.12 -7.63
N ALA A 161 9.10 -7.90 -7.52
CA ALA A 161 10.07 -8.39 -8.50
C ALA A 161 10.04 -9.93 -8.61
N GLU A 162 9.92 -10.64 -7.48
CA GLU A 162 9.77 -12.10 -7.43
C GLU A 162 8.51 -12.56 -8.19
N ALA A 163 7.36 -11.94 -7.92
CA ALA A 163 6.11 -12.26 -8.60
C ALA A 163 6.17 -11.95 -10.10
N LEU A 164 6.78 -10.83 -10.49
CA LEU A 164 6.98 -10.44 -11.90
C LEU A 164 7.94 -11.36 -12.63
N ALA A 165 8.97 -11.89 -11.96
CA ALA A 165 9.88 -12.88 -12.51
C ALA A 165 9.24 -14.26 -12.66
N ALA A 166 8.31 -14.63 -11.77
CA ALA A 166 7.68 -15.95 -11.73
C ALA A 166 6.45 -16.10 -12.65
N GLN A 167 5.76 -15.00 -12.98
CA GLN A 167 4.58 -15.05 -13.85
C GLN A 167 4.90 -15.49 -15.29
N THR A 168 3.90 -16.03 -15.98
CA THR A 168 4.03 -16.59 -17.35
C THR A 168 3.20 -15.86 -18.41
N ALA A 169 2.52 -14.78 -18.03
CA ALA A 169 1.67 -13.98 -18.91
C ALA A 169 2.47 -13.03 -19.83
N ASP A 170 3.65 -12.56 -19.40
CA ASP A 170 4.58 -11.76 -20.18
C ASP A 170 6.03 -12.21 -19.95
N ALA A 171 6.56 -12.99 -20.89
CA ALA A 171 7.91 -13.57 -20.79
C ALA A 171 9.04 -12.51 -20.88
N GLU A 172 8.81 -11.38 -21.55
CA GLU A 172 9.79 -10.30 -21.63
C GLU A 172 9.91 -9.61 -20.27
N MET A 173 8.77 -9.31 -19.64
CA MET A 173 8.73 -8.73 -18.29
C MET A 173 9.37 -9.68 -17.27
N ALA A 174 9.06 -10.99 -17.34
CA ALA A 174 9.69 -11.99 -16.47
C ALA A 174 11.22 -11.99 -16.61
N ALA A 175 11.73 -11.92 -17.85
CA ALA A 175 13.18 -11.89 -18.10
C ALA A 175 13.86 -10.61 -17.56
N VAL A 176 13.18 -9.46 -17.59
CA VAL A 176 13.68 -8.21 -17.02
C VAL A 176 13.74 -8.28 -15.50
N PHE A 177 12.71 -8.83 -14.84
CA PHE A 177 12.62 -8.84 -13.38
C PHE A 177 13.38 -10.00 -12.72
N ALA A 178 13.68 -11.09 -13.44
CA ALA A 178 14.47 -12.20 -12.91
C ALA A 178 15.81 -11.78 -12.25
N PRO A 179 16.71 -11.03 -12.94
CA PRO A 179 17.96 -10.58 -12.31
C PRO A 179 17.73 -9.56 -11.19
N VAL A 180 16.64 -8.78 -11.22
CA VAL A 180 16.29 -7.82 -10.17
C VAL A 180 15.88 -8.56 -8.89
N ALA A 181 15.00 -9.55 -9.01
CA ALA A 181 14.56 -10.39 -7.91
C ALA A 181 15.74 -11.12 -7.25
N GLU A 182 16.59 -11.76 -8.08
CA GLU A 182 17.79 -12.46 -7.60
C GLU A 182 18.75 -11.50 -6.88
N ALA A 183 19.00 -10.30 -7.44
CA ALA A 183 19.90 -9.34 -6.82
C ALA A 183 19.36 -8.81 -5.47
N MET A 184 18.06 -8.58 -5.35
CA MET A 184 17.44 -8.16 -4.09
C MET A 184 17.51 -9.26 -3.04
N GLU A 185 17.20 -10.51 -3.40
CA GLU A 185 17.26 -11.66 -2.50
C GLU A 185 18.69 -11.90 -2.00
N GLN A 186 19.68 -11.94 -2.89
CA GLN A 186 21.09 -12.14 -2.52
C GLN A 186 21.65 -11.03 -1.62
N ASN A 187 21.10 -9.82 -1.72
CA ASN A 187 21.53 -8.67 -0.93
C ASN A 187 20.58 -8.32 0.23
N GLU A 188 19.58 -9.16 0.55
CA GLU A 188 18.54 -8.83 1.54
C GLU A 188 19.14 -8.42 2.89
N ALA A 189 20.05 -9.22 3.44
CA ALA A 189 20.70 -8.94 4.72
C ALA A 189 21.47 -7.61 4.69
N LYS A 190 22.23 -7.38 3.61
CA LYS A 190 23.04 -6.17 3.45
C LYS A 190 22.18 -4.90 3.31
N ILE A 191 21.10 -4.98 2.53
CA ILE A 191 20.16 -3.86 2.35
C ILE A 191 19.50 -3.53 3.70
N ASN A 192 19.04 -4.56 4.44
CA ASN A 192 18.49 -4.35 5.77
C ASN A 192 19.49 -3.69 6.73
N ASP A 193 20.75 -4.14 6.74
CA ASP A 193 21.80 -3.54 7.56
C ASP A 193 22.05 -2.06 7.20
N GLU A 194 22.11 -1.74 5.90
CA GLU A 194 22.26 -0.35 5.42
C GLU A 194 21.06 0.53 5.84
N LEU A 195 19.83 0.02 5.72
CA LEU A 195 18.61 0.76 6.10
C LEU A 195 18.50 0.95 7.62
N ILE A 196 18.82 -0.08 8.42
CA ILE A 196 18.79 -0.01 9.89
C ILE A 196 19.90 0.92 10.40
N ALA A 197 21.09 0.90 9.78
CA ALA A 197 22.22 1.75 10.17
C ALA A 197 21.96 3.26 9.95
N ALA A 198 20.97 3.62 9.13
CA ALA A 198 20.52 5.00 8.94
C ALA A 198 19.64 5.53 10.09
N GLN A 199 19.17 4.65 10.98
CA GLN A 199 18.34 4.99 12.13
C GLN A 199 19.18 5.40 13.35
N GLY A 200 18.51 5.91 14.39
CA GLY A 200 19.11 6.33 15.66
C GLY A 200 19.91 7.63 15.59
N LYS A 201 19.82 8.38 14.49
CA LYS A 201 20.54 9.62 14.25
C LYS A 201 19.60 10.71 13.73
N THR A 202 19.84 11.94 14.15
CA THR A 202 19.13 13.11 13.66
C THR A 202 19.26 13.23 12.14
N GLN A 203 18.14 13.52 11.47
CA GLN A 203 18.07 13.76 10.04
C GLN A 203 17.87 15.25 9.78
N ASP A 204 18.78 15.87 9.04
CA ASP A 204 18.63 17.24 8.57
C ASP A 204 18.13 17.23 7.12
N VAL A 205 16.87 17.61 6.94
CA VAL A 205 16.26 17.82 5.61
C VAL A 205 16.12 19.30 5.25
N ALA A 206 16.69 20.21 6.04
CA ALA A 206 16.69 21.66 5.85
C ALA A 206 15.29 22.28 5.58
N GLY A 207 14.26 21.77 6.26
CA GLY A 207 12.91 22.32 6.20
C GLY A 207 11.90 21.38 6.85
N TYR A 208 10.63 21.77 6.81
CA TYR A 208 9.52 20.95 7.32
C TYR A 208 8.38 20.88 6.30
N TYR A 209 7.69 22.00 6.05
CA TYR A 209 6.67 22.08 5.00
C TYR A 209 7.27 22.10 3.58
N HIS A 210 8.51 22.58 3.47
CA HIS A 210 9.26 22.66 2.22
C HIS A 210 10.73 22.28 2.49
N PRO A 211 11.03 20.97 2.62
CA PRO A 211 12.38 20.49 2.85
C PRO A 211 13.25 20.64 1.61
N ASP A 212 14.57 20.65 1.79
CA ASP A 212 15.51 20.54 0.69
C ASP A 212 15.37 19.16 0.03
N ALA A 213 15.04 19.15 -1.27
CA ALA A 213 14.76 17.92 -2.00
C ALA A 213 15.95 16.96 -2.03
N SER A 214 17.18 17.48 -2.13
CA SER A 214 18.39 16.66 -2.20
C SER A 214 18.69 15.98 -0.86
N LYS A 215 18.51 16.72 0.25
CA LYS A 215 18.68 16.18 1.60
C LYS A 215 17.58 15.18 1.95
N ALA A 216 16.32 15.48 1.61
CA ALA A 216 15.22 14.55 1.81
C ALA A 216 15.43 13.24 1.03
N TYR A 217 15.86 13.35 -0.24
CA TYR A 217 16.15 12.19 -1.08
C TYR A 217 17.28 11.32 -0.49
N ALA A 218 18.38 11.94 -0.06
CA ALA A 218 19.49 11.23 0.57
C ALA A 218 19.07 10.52 1.86
N ALA A 219 18.25 11.16 2.69
CA ALA A 219 17.76 10.59 3.95
C ALA A 219 16.76 9.42 3.72
N MET A 220 15.98 9.48 2.64
CA MET A 220 14.98 8.46 2.28
C MET A 220 15.55 7.29 1.49
N ARG A 221 16.69 7.45 0.81
CA ARG A 221 17.35 6.39 0.03
C ARG A 221 18.76 6.06 0.54
N PRO A 222 18.94 5.67 1.82
CA PRO A 222 20.27 5.51 2.42
C PRO A 222 20.99 4.21 2.04
N SER A 223 20.33 3.24 1.40
CA SER A 223 20.96 1.99 0.96
C SER A 223 21.57 2.14 -0.45
N PRO A 224 22.89 2.31 -0.58
CA PRO A 224 23.54 2.34 -1.89
C PRO A 224 23.42 1.00 -2.63
N THR A 225 23.28 -0.13 -1.91
CA THR A 225 23.09 -1.43 -2.54
C THR A 225 21.72 -1.51 -3.21
N LEU A 226 20.64 -1.15 -2.51
CA LEU A 226 19.29 -1.12 -3.08
C LEU A 226 19.20 -0.12 -4.24
N ASN A 227 19.75 1.10 -4.06
CA ASN A 227 19.72 2.12 -5.11
C ASN A 227 20.35 1.62 -6.41
N ARG A 228 21.50 0.93 -6.33
CA ARG A 228 22.17 0.40 -7.53
C ARG A 228 21.32 -0.64 -8.27
N ILE A 229 20.55 -1.46 -7.54
CA ILE A 229 19.67 -2.46 -8.15
C ILE A 229 18.52 -1.75 -8.87
N ILE A 230 17.87 -0.79 -8.22
CA ILE A 230 16.75 -0.04 -8.80
C ILE A 230 17.18 0.81 -10.00
N ASP A 231 18.32 1.50 -9.89
CA ASP A 231 18.81 2.42 -10.93
C ASP A 231 19.35 1.68 -12.18
N ALA A 232 19.57 0.36 -12.10
CA ALA A 232 20.07 -0.47 -13.19
C ALA A 232 18.97 -1.18 -13.99
N MET A 233 17.71 -1.04 -13.58
CA MET A 233 16.51 -1.54 -14.26
C MET A 233 16.13 -0.62 -15.43
#